data_AF-A0A1I5MSP3-F1
#
_entry.id   AF-A0A1I5MSP3-F1
#
_cell.length_a   1.000
_cell.length_b   1.000
_cell.length_c   1.000
_cell.angle_alpha   90.00
_cell.angle_beta   90.00
_cell.angle_gamma   90.00
#
_symmetry.space_group_name_H-M   'P 1'
#
loop_
_entity.id
_entity.type
_entity.pdbx_description
1 polymer ?
#
loop_
_entity_poly.entity_id
_entity_poly.type
_entity_poly.pdbx_seq_one_letter_code
_entity_poly.pdbx_strand_id
1 'polypeptide(L)'
;MQWSFFGQLGLNAALAAHYGIPPALPSGDDTVAAEAAEVAPGIRSAVVKRALGARAAAARSACEMPHPDEACDQIERAVHEALASREDVRPLRFDGPVGLEVQVHRPRMPEHALLVPGMELADGCTLRYQAPDFPTAYQVIELIATLRAI
;
A
#
# COMPACT_ATOMS: atom_id res chain seq x y z
N MET A 1 15.27 -6.45 -15.60
CA MET A 1 14.21 -6.66 -14.60
C MET A 1 13.59 -5.31 -14.31
N GLN A 2 12.26 -5.21 -14.40
CA GLN A 2 11.54 -3.98 -14.08
C GLN A 2 11.07 -4.10 -12.62
N TRP A 3 11.48 -3.16 -11.78
CA TRP A 3 11.01 -3.07 -10.39
C TRP A 3 9.82 -2.11 -10.32
N SER A 4 8.89 -2.40 -9.43
CA SER A 4 7.78 -1.52 -9.10
C SER A 4 7.81 -1.23 -7.61
N PHE A 5 7.62 0.03 -7.24
CA PHE A 5 7.64 0.49 -5.85
C PHE A 5 6.21 0.64 -5.36
N PHE A 6 5.92 0.11 -4.17
CA PHE A 6 4.58 0.13 -3.59
C PHE A 6 4.62 0.65 -2.15
N GLY A 7 3.62 1.46 -1.81
CA GLY A 7 3.26 1.71 -0.43
C GLY A 7 2.39 0.59 0.13
N GLN A 8 1.86 0.80 1.34
CA GLN A 8 0.96 -0.15 1.98
C GLN A 8 -0.31 -0.40 1.16
N LEU A 9 -0.81 0.62 0.46
CA LEU A 9 -1.99 0.47 -0.41
C LEU A 9 -1.70 -0.52 -1.53
N GLY A 10 -0.56 -0.35 -2.24
CA GLY A 10 -0.11 -1.29 -3.27
C GLY A 10 0.02 -2.73 -2.77
N LEU A 11 0.66 -2.91 -1.61
CA LEU A 11 0.84 -4.23 -1.01
C LEU A 11 -0.50 -4.90 -0.66
N ASN A 12 -1.42 -4.16 -0.03
CA ASN A 12 -2.73 -4.69 0.35
C ASN A 12 -3.62 -4.97 -0.87
N ALA A 13 -3.59 -4.10 -1.88
CA ALA A 13 -4.32 -4.30 -3.13
C ALA A 13 -3.84 -5.56 -3.87
N ALA A 14 -2.53 -5.75 -3.97
CA ALA A 14 -1.94 -6.93 -4.59
C ALA A 14 -2.23 -8.22 -3.80
N LEU A 15 -2.25 -8.17 -2.46
CA LEU A 15 -2.66 -9.30 -1.62
C LEU A 15 -4.12 -9.67 -1.85
N ALA A 16 -5.03 -8.68 -1.86
CA ALA A 16 -6.44 -8.91 -2.15
C ALA A 16 -6.63 -9.49 -3.57
N ALA A 17 -5.93 -8.91 -4.56
CA ALA A 17 -5.98 -9.36 -5.94
C ALA A 17 -5.46 -10.80 -6.12
N HIS A 18 -4.47 -11.23 -5.33
CA HIS A 18 -4.00 -12.62 -5.32
C HIS A 18 -5.16 -13.59 -5.01
N TYR A 19 -6.02 -13.24 -4.06
CA TYR A 19 -7.23 -14.00 -3.71
C TYR A 19 -8.44 -13.73 -4.62
N GLY A 20 -8.27 -12.97 -5.70
CA GLY A 20 -9.35 -12.65 -6.64
C GLY A 20 -10.34 -11.59 -6.14
N ILE A 21 -9.94 -10.82 -5.11
CA ILE A 21 -10.79 -9.79 -4.50
C ILE A 21 -10.26 -8.41 -4.93
N PRO A 22 -10.98 -7.64 -5.77
CA PRO A 22 -10.57 -6.30 -6.10
C PRO A 22 -10.82 -5.33 -4.91
N PRO A 23 -9.87 -4.42 -4.61
CA PRO A 23 -10.11 -3.35 -3.67
C PRO A 23 -11.25 -2.44 -4.16
N ALA A 24 -12.16 -2.08 -3.25
CA ALA A 24 -13.35 -1.31 -3.62
C ALA A 24 -13.11 0.21 -3.56
N LEU A 25 -12.69 0.73 -2.41
CA LEU A 25 -12.53 2.16 -2.19
C LEU A 25 -11.45 2.44 -1.13
N PRO A 26 -10.29 2.99 -1.52
CA PRO A 26 -9.41 3.67 -0.58
C PRO A 26 -9.97 5.04 -0.19
N SER A 27 -9.90 5.35 1.10
CA SER A 27 -10.19 6.68 1.65
C SER A 27 -8.91 7.27 2.24
N GLY A 28 -8.61 8.53 1.94
CA GLY A 28 -7.36 9.13 2.39
C GLY A 28 -7.16 10.55 1.89
N ASP A 29 -5.90 10.90 1.62
CA ASP A 29 -5.57 12.16 0.97
C ASP A 29 -5.46 12.01 -0.56
N ASP A 30 -5.08 13.10 -1.21
CA ASP A 30 -4.83 13.15 -2.65
C ASP A 30 -3.64 12.28 -3.08
N THR A 31 -2.68 12.00 -2.20
CA THR A 31 -1.55 11.11 -2.51
C THR A 31 -1.96 9.64 -2.50
N VAL A 32 -2.81 9.24 -1.53
CA VAL A 32 -3.45 7.91 -1.52
C VAL A 32 -4.28 7.69 -2.79
N ALA A 33 -5.04 8.70 -3.23
CA ALA A 33 -5.84 8.58 -4.44
C ALA A 33 -4.98 8.46 -5.72
N ALA A 34 -3.82 9.13 -5.75
CA ALA A 34 -2.86 8.99 -6.84
C ALA A 34 -2.26 7.58 -6.89
N GLU A 35 -1.77 7.06 -5.75
CA GLU A 35 -1.25 5.69 -5.66
C GLU A 35 -2.33 4.67 -6.04
N ALA A 36 -3.58 4.86 -5.59
CA ALA A 36 -4.71 3.99 -5.92
C ALA A 36 -4.92 3.85 -7.43
N ALA A 37 -4.88 4.98 -8.16
CA ALA A 37 -5.08 4.99 -9.60
C ALA A 37 -3.96 4.27 -10.36
N GLU A 38 -2.73 4.28 -9.83
CA GLU A 38 -1.59 3.53 -10.40
C GLU A 38 -1.67 2.03 -10.09
N VAL A 39 -2.01 1.69 -8.84
CA VAL A 39 -2.07 0.30 -8.34
C VAL A 39 -3.28 -0.46 -8.87
N ALA A 40 -4.42 0.22 -9.01
CA ALA A 40 -5.66 -0.39 -9.45
C ALA A 40 -6.40 0.54 -10.42
N PRO A 41 -5.99 0.61 -11.70
CA PRO A 41 -6.71 1.36 -12.72
C PRO A 41 -8.22 1.11 -12.68
N GLY A 42 -9.00 2.20 -12.73
CA GLY A 42 -10.46 2.16 -12.60
C GLY A 42 -11.00 2.27 -11.16
N ILE A 43 -10.13 2.19 -10.14
CA ILE A 43 -10.56 2.36 -8.74
C ILE A 43 -10.96 3.80 -8.45
N ARG A 44 -12.04 3.98 -7.69
CA ARG A 44 -12.43 5.27 -7.12
C ARG A 44 -11.72 5.48 -5.78
N SER A 45 -11.56 6.73 -5.36
CA SER A 45 -10.99 7.07 -4.05
C SER A 45 -11.81 8.16 -3.37
N ALA A 46 -11.97 8.06 -2.05
CA ALA A 46 -12.56 9.11 -1.23
C ALA A 46 -11.45 10.00 -0.64
N VAL A 47 -11.20 11.14 -1.31
CA VAL A 47 -10.21 12.12 -0.83
C VAL A 47 -10.87 13.02 0.22
N VAL A 48 -10.62 12.74 1.49
CA VAL A 48 -11.19 13.46 2.64
C VAL A 48 -10.24 14.52 3.21
N LYS A 49 -8.96 14.50 2.81
CA LYS A 49 -7.96 15.51 3.18
C LYS A 49 -6.97 15.72 2.02
N ARG A 50 -6.09 16.70 2.11
CA ARG A 50 -5.03 17.03 1.14
C ARG A 50 -3.68 17.06 1.83
N ALA A 51 -2.71 16.32 1.32
CA ALA A 51 -1.36 16.31 1.87
C ALA A 51 -0.67 17.67 1.63
N LEU A 52 -0.09 18.25 2.68
CA LEU A 52 0.79 19.43 2.61
C LEU A 52 2.27 19.07 2.89
N GLY A 53 2.51 17.90 3.45
CA GLY A 53 3.84 17.35 3.72
C GLY A 53 3.73 16.06 4.52
N ALA A 54 4.84 15.39 4.80
CA ALA A 54 4.86 14.08 5.47
C ALA A 54 4.20 14.04 6.86
N ARG A 55 4.02 15.20 7.50
CA ARG A 55 3.36 15.36 8.82
C ARG A 55 2.28 16.44 8.83
N ALA A 56 1.88 16.94 7.67
CA ALA A 56 0.92 18.03 7.55
C ALA A 56 -0.07 17.72 6.45
N ALA A 57 -1.35 17.87 6.74
CA ALA A 57 -2.41 17.81 5.75
C ALA A 57 -3.35 18.99 5.98
N ALA A 58 -3.79 19.61 4.90
CA ALA A 58 -4.91 20.53 4.93
C ALA A 58 -6.16 19.76 4.57
N ALA A 59 -7.30 20.30 4.95
CA ALA A 59 -8.54 19.90 4.31
C ALA A 59 -8.52 20.23 2.81
N ARG A 60 -9.39 19.56 2.05
CA ARG A 60 -9.56 19.78 0.61
C ARG A 60 -10.01 21.23 0.31
N SER A 61 -10.58 21.92 1.28
CA SER A 61 -10.88 23.35 1.30
C SER A 61 -9.99 24.04 2.34
N ALA A 62 -9.34 25.14 1.96
CA ALA A 62 -8.46 25.92 2.85
C ALA A 62 -9.23 26.71 3.94
N CYS A 63 -10.57 26.60 3.98
CA CYS A 63 -11.41 27.29 4.98
C CYS A 63 -11.94 26.37 6.09
N GLU A 64 -12.01 25.05 5.90
CA GLU A 64 -12.76 24.17 6.80
C GLU A 64 -12.04 22.83 6.89
N MET A 65 -11.51 22.49 8.06
CA MET A 65 -11.26 21.09 8.41
C MET A 65 -12.63 20.40 8.34
N PRO A 66 -12.93 19.52 7.35
CA PRO A 66 -14.26 18.96 7.24
C PRO A 66 -14.59 18.30 8.56
N HIS A 67 -15.75 18.65 9.10
CA HIS A 67 -16.23 18.00 10.32
C HIS A 67 -16.20 16.48 10.07
N PRO A 68 -15.86 15.64 11.05
CA PRO A 68 -15.81 14.18 10.86
C PRO A 68 -17.04 13.61 10.13
N ASP A 69 -18.21 14.22 10.36
CA ASP A 69 -19.47 13.85 9.69
C ASP A 69 -19.44 14.08 8.18
N GLU A 70 -18.86 15.18 7.69
CA GLU A 70 -18.75 15.45 6.25
C GLU A 70 -17.83 14.44 5.56
N ALA A 71 -16.75 14.04 6.24
CA ALA A 71 -15.85 13.00 5.74
C ALA A 71 -16.57 11.64 5.70
N CYS A 72 -17.36 11.31 6.71
CA CYS A 72 -18.20 10.12 6.73
C CYS A 72 -19.22 10.13 5.57
N ASP A 73 -19.96 11.22 5.38
CA ASP A 73 -20.93 11.39 4.28
C ASP A 73 -20.28 11.29 2.90
N GLN A 74 -19.05 11.80 2.77
CA GLN A 74 -18.28 11.67 1.53
C GLN A 74 -17.85 10.22 1.28
N ILE A 75 -17.37 9.52 2.30
CA ILE A 75 -16.98 8.11 2.20
C ILE A 75 -18.20 7.26 1.84
N GLU A 76 -19.33 7.46 2.51
CA GLU A 76 -20.56 6.69 2.26
C GLU A 76 -21.02 6.82 0.80
N ARG A 77 -21.10 8.05 0.29
CA ARG A 77 -21.43 8.28 -1.13
C ARG A 77 -20.42 7.63 -2.07
N ALA A 78 -19.13 7.76 -1.79
CA ALA A 78 -18.07 7.19 -2.62
C ALA A 78 -18.10 5.65 -2.63
N VAL A 79 -18.50 5.01 -1.51
CA VAL A 79 -18.67 3.55 -1.44
C VAL A 79 -19.74 3.10 -2.42
N HIS A 80 -20.90 3.76 -2.46
CA HIS A 80 -21.97 3.41 -3.39
C HIS A 80 -21.52 3.49 -4.85
N GLU A 81 -20.84 4.57 -5.23
CA GLU A 81 -20.32 4.74 -6.59
C GLU A 81 -19.22 3.73 -6.95
N ALA A 82 -18.32 3.45 -6.00
CA ALA A 82 -17.25 2.48 -6.19
C ALA A 82 -17.78 1.07 -6.40
N LEU A 83 -18.77 0.66 -5.60
CA LEU A 83 -19.41 -0.65 -5.76
C LEU A 83 -20.17 -0.76 -7.09
N ALA A 84 -20.79 0.32 -7.58
CA ALA A 84 -21.47 0.34 -8.86
C ALA A 84 -20.52 0.21 -10.07
N SER A 85 -19.25 0.61 -9.92
CA SER A 85 -18.23 0.56 -10.99
C SER A 85 -17.11 -0.46 -10.72
N ARG A 86 -17.30 -1.37 -9.76
CA ARG A 86 -16.28 -2.33 -9.32
C ARG A 86 -15.76 -3.25 -10.42
N GLU A 87 -16.56 -3.50 -11.45
CA GLU A 87 -16.20 -4.36 -12.58
C GLU A 87 -15.17 -3.73 -13.52
N ASP A 88 -14.96 -2.42 -13.41
CA ASP A 88 -13.94 -1.68 -14.18
C ASP A 88 -12.58 -1.68 -13.48
N VAL A 89 -12.53 -2.08 -12.20
CA VAL A 89 -11.31 -2.06 -11.38
C VAL A 89 -10.37 -3.18 -11.83
N ARG A 90 -9.11 -2.83 -12.11
CA ARG A 90 -8.05 -3.75 -12.54
C ARG A 90 -6.89 -3.66 -11.55
N PRO A 91 -6.96 -4.35 -10.39
CA PRO A 91 -5.89 -4.28 -9.42
C PRO A 91 -4.65 -5.00 -9.94
N LEU A 92 -3.48 -4.47 -9.57
CA LEU A 92 -2.21 -5.13 -9.80
C LEU A 92 -2.21 -6.52 -9.18
N ARG A 93 -1.73 -7.51 -9.93
CA ARG A 93 -1.64 -8.90 -9.52
C ARG A 93 -0.29 -9.47 -9.90
N PHE A 94 0.29 -10.26 -9.01
CA PHE A 94 1.52 -11.00 -9.26
C PHE A 94 1.20 -12.49 -9.26
N ASP A 95 1.41 -13.12 -10.42
CA ASP A 95 1.25 -14.57 -10.58
C ASP A 95 2.62 -15.26 -10.52
N GLY A 96 2.78 -16.19 -9.57
CA GLY A 96 4.01 -16.94 -9.35
C GLY A 96 5.00 -16.27 -8.39
N PRO A 97 6.29 -16.67 -8.44
CA PRO A 97 7.33 -16.18 -7.54
C PRO A 97 7.56 -14.67 -7.67
N VAL A 98 7.81 -14.02 -6.52
CA VAL A 98 7.97 -12.57 -6.40
C VAL A 98 9.32 -12.24 -5.77
N GLY A 99 10.11 -11.42 -6.46
CA GLY A 99 11.30 -10.80 -5.88
C GLY A 99 10.92 -9.60 -5.03
N LEU A 100 11.36 -9.60 -3.77
CA LEU A 100 11.14 -8.53 -2.82
C LEU A 100 12.46 -7.79 -2.57
N GLU A 101 12.43 -6.46 -2.62
CA GLU A 101 13.48 -5.59 -2.07
C GLU A 101 12.86 -4.62 -1.06
N VAL A 102 13.44 -4.55 0.14
CA VAL A 102 12.98 -3.66 1.22
C VAL A 102 14.16 -2.87 1.76
N GLN A 103 14.11 -1.55 1.55
CA GLN A 103 15.03 -0.64 2.22
C GLN A 103 14.54 -0.38 3.64
N VAL A 104 15.38 -0.67 4.64
CA VAL A 104 15.08 -0.47 6.05
C VAL A 104 15.82 0.74 6.61
N HIS A 105 15.27 1.36 7.67
CA HIS A 105 15.77 2.63 8.19
C HIS A 105 16.93 2.47 9.20
N ARG A 106 17.05 1.31 9.86
CA ARG A 106 18.04 1.11 10.94
C ARG A 106 19.03 0.00 10.58
N PRO A 107 20.34 0.21 10.80
CA PRO A 107 21.37 -0.80 10.55
C PRO A 107 21.21 -2.11 11.33
N ARG A 108 20.48 -2.13 12.45
CA ARG A 108 20.20 -3.35 13.23
C ARG A 108 19.11 -4.23 12.64
N MET A 109 18.19 -3.67 11.83
CA MET A 109 17.10 -4.46 11.25
C MET A 109 17.60 -5.56 10.29
N PRO A 110 18.58 -5.28 9.41
CA PRO A 110 19.18 -6.32 8.59
C PRO A 110 19.79 -7.48 9.39
N GLU A 111 20.46 -7.21 10.51
CA GLU A 111 21.10 -8.25 11.34
C GLU A 111 20.09 -9.32 11.79
N HIS A 112 18.89 -8.89 12.19
CA HIS A 112 17.81 -9.82 12.57
C HIS A 112 17.12 -10.44 11.35
N ALA A 113 16.91 -9.68 10.28
CA ALA A 113 16.25 -10.20 9.07
C ALA A 113 17.07 -11.31 8.40
N LEU A 114 18.40 -11.23 8.46
CA LEU A 114 19.32 -12.23 7.92
C LEU A 114 19.25 -13.59 8.63
N LEU A 115 18.55 -13.69 9.76
CA LEU A 115 18.24 -14.98 10.40
C LEU A 115 17.19 -15.79 9.62
N VAL A 116 16.44 -15.15 8.71
CA VAL A 116 15.48 -15.82 7.85
C VAL A 116 16.22 -16.52 6.71
N PRO A 117 16.10 -17.85 6.54
CA PRO A 117 16.73 -18.56 5.43
C PRO A 117 16.32 -17.99 4.07
N GLY A 118 17.30 -17.70 3.21
CA GLY A 118 17.08 -17.12 1.89
C GLY A 118 16.96 -15.58 1.86
N MET A 119 17.05 -14.92 3.01
CA MET A 119 17.20 -13.46 3.07
C MET A 119 18.62 -13.05 2.71
N GLU A 120 18.76 -12.05 1.85
CA GLU A 120 20.05 -11.50 1.42
C GLU A 120 20.14 -10.01 1.76
N LEU A 121 21.35 -9.53 2.01
CA LEU A 121 21.65 -8.11 2.13
C LEU A 121 22.18 -7.59 0.79
N ALA A 122 21.36 -6.84 0.06
CA ALA A 122 21.70 -6.29 -1.25
C ALA A 122 22.63 -5.07 -1.15
N ASP A 123 22.37 -4.20 -0.17
CA ASP A 123 23.27 -3.11 0.25
C ASP A 123 23.17 -2.92 1.77
N GLY A 124 23.95 -2.00 2.36
CA GLY A 124 24.03 -1.81 3.81
C GLY A 124 22.70 -1.71 4.59
N CYS A 125 21.58 -1.34 3.95
CA CYS A 125 20.25 -1.32 4.57
C CYS A 125 19.14 -1.82 3.62
N THR A 126 19.46 -2.57 2.57
CA THR A 126 18.49 -3.08 1.60
C THR A 126 18.45 -4.60 1.64
N LEU A 127 17.32 -5.15 2.09
CA LEU A 127 17.08 -6.58 2.17
C LEU A 127 16.47 -7.09 0.87
N ARG A 128 16.86 -8.28 0.43
CA ARG A 128 16.29 -8.96 -0.74
C ARG A 128 15.81 -10.36 -0.37
N TYR A 129 14.65 -10.75 -0.88
CA TYR A 129 14.08 -12.07 -0.66
C TYR A 129 13.34 -12.56 -1.90
N GLN A 130 13.46 -13.86 -2.23
CA GLN A 130 12.69 -14.49 -3.31
C GLN A 130 11.55 -15.30 -2.70
N ALA A 131 10.33 -14.79 -2.82
CA ALA A 131 9.14 -15.45 -2.31
C ALA A 131 8.53 -16.37 -3.39
N PRO A 132 7.99 -17.54 -3.01
CA PRO A 132 7.31 -18.43 -3.95
C PRO A 132 5.99 -17.86 -4.50
N ASP A 133 5.36 -16.93 -3.76
CA ASP A 133 4.13 -16.25 -4.12
C ASP A 133 3.99 -14.90 -3.38
N PHE A 134 3.00 -14.11 -3.77
CA PHE A 134 2.75 -12.80 -3.17
C PHE A 134 2.35 -12.85 -1.67
N PRO A 135 1.49 -13.79 -1.20
CA PRO A 135 1.20 -13.92 0.22
C PRO A 135 2.45 -14.17 1.08
N THR A 136 3.38 -15.01 0.62
CA THR A 136 4.64 -15.23 1.32
C THR A 136 5.50 -13.97 1.34
N ALA A 137 5.57 -13.23 0.22
CA ALA A 137 6.25 -11.93 0.18
C ALA A 137 5.66 -10.94 1.18
N TYR A 138 4.33 -10.86 1.27
CA TYR A 138 3.61 -10.01 2.22
C TYR A 138 3.95 -10.37 3.68
N GLN A 139 3.98 -11.66 4.03
CA GLN A 139 4.37 -12.12 5.37
C GLN A 139 5.82 -11.71 5.72
N VAL A 140 6.74 -11.80 4.75
CA VAL A 140 8.12 -11.37 4.95
C VAL A 140 8.21 -9.85 5.17
N ILE A 141 7.41 -9.05 4.47
CA ILE A 141 7.32 -7.60 4.70
C ILE A 141 6.83 -7.30 6.12
N GLU A 142 5.77 -7.96 6.59
CA GLU A 142 5.23 -7.80 7.95
C GLU A 142 6.26 -8.20 9.02
N LEU A 143 7.02 -9.28 8.79
CA LEU A 143 8.13 -9.67 9.65
C LEU A 143 9.18 -8.55 9.72
N ILE A 144 9.65 -8.06 8.57
CA ILE A 144 10.64 -6.98 8.51
C ILE A 144 10.12 -5.72 9.21
N ALA A 145 8.84 -5.37 9.03
CA ALA A 145 8.21 -4.24 9.69
C ALA A 145 8.20 -4.40 11.22
N THR A 146 7.97 -5.62 11.73
CA THR A 146 7.99 -5.94 13.17
C THR A 146 9.37 -5.79 13.78
N LEU A 147 10.44 -6.05 13.02
CA LEU A 147 11.83 -5.84 13.49
C LEU A 147 12.14 -4.37 13.81
N ARG A 148 11.29 -3.42 13.41
CA ARG A 148 11.42 -2.01 13.86
C ARG A 148 11.16 -1.83 15.36
N ALA A 149 10.47 -2.76 16.01
CA ALA A 149 10.12 -2.68 17.42
C ALA A 149 11.18 -3.30 18.35
N ILE A 150 12.19 -3.93 17.77
CA ILE A 150 13.32 -4.58 18.46
C ILE A 150 14.57 -3.71 18.25
#